data_AF-A0A8J6VYD7-F1
#
_entry.id   AF-A0A8J6VYD7-F1
#
_cell.length_a   1.000
_cell.length_b   1.000
_cell.length_c   1.000
_cell.angle_alpha   90.00
_cell.angle_beta   90.00
_cell.angle_gamma   90.00
#
_symmetry.space_group_name_H-M   'P 1'
#
loop_
_entity.id
_entity.type
_entity.pdbx_description
1 polymer ?
#
loop_
_entity_poly.entity_id
_entity_poly.type
_entity_poly.pdbx_seq_one_letter_code
_entity_poly.pdbx_strand_id
1 'polypeptide(L)' 'MSSSEAIGKLKETCSGLQFMSESDYPFEVFAWEGQAGESLTPEKLAQATGHPADAPVKV' A
#
# COMPACT_ATOMS: atom_id res chain seq x y z
N MET A 1 7.09 12.85 13.46
CA MET A 1 5.81 12.36 12.92
C MET A 1 5.76 10.87 13.18
N SER A 2 4.79 10.41 13.97
CA SER A 2 4.54 8.99 14.20
C SER A 2 3.86 8.35 12.98
N SER A 3 3.94 7.03 12.85
CA SER A 3 3.24 6.29 11.77
C SER A 3 1.73 6.57 11.78
N SER A 4 1.13 6.74 12.95
CA SER A 4 -0.29 7.09 13.07
C SER A 4 -0.61 8.47 12.49
N GLU A 5 0.22 9.48 12.78
CA GLU A 5 0.06 10.83 12.21
C GLU A 5 0.24 10.83 10.69
N ALA A 6 1.20 10.05 10.16
CA ALA A 6 1.42 9.91 8.73
C ALA A 6 0.21 9.26 8.03
N ILE A 7 -0.34 8.20 8.60
CA ILE A 7 -1.54 7.52 8.09
C ILE A 7 -2.76 8.45 8.13
N GLY A 8 -2.94 9.22 9.20
CA GLY A 8 -4.01 10.21 9.29
C GLY A 8 -3.93 11.26 8.19
N LYS A 9 -2.74 11.84 7.98
CA LYS A 9 -2.51 12.85 6.94
C LYS A 9 -2.71 12.30 5.53
N LEU A 10 -2.26 11.08 5.26
CA LEU A 10 -2.47 10.41 3.97
C LEU A 10 -3.95 10.16 3.71
N LYS A 11 -4.71 9.70 4.71
CA LYS A 11 -6.16 9.50 4.59
C LYS A 11 -6.90 10.79 4.27
N GLU A 12 -6.58 11.87 4.97
CA GLU A 12 -7.18 13.19 4.72
C GLU A 12 -6.85 13.69 3.31
N THR A 13 -5.58 13.60 2.91
CA THR A 13 -5.11 14.10 1.61
C THR A 13 -5.70 13.31 0.44
N CYS A 14 -5.88 12.00 0.60
CA CYS A 14 -6.45 11.13 -0.42
C CYS A 14 -7.98 11.14 -0.47
N SER A 15 -8.65 11.76 0.51
CA SER A 15 -10.11 11.78 0.59
C SER A 15 -10.73 12.43 -0.65
N GLY A 16 -11.56 11.68 -1.37
CA GLY A 16 -12.21 12.13 -2.61
C GLY A 16 -11.32 12.10 -3.85
N LEU A 17 -10.05 11.69 -3.74
CA LEU A 17 -9.19 11.43 -4.89
C LEU A 17 -9.46 10.04 -5.46
N GLN A 18 -9.51 9.97 -6.80
CA GLN A 18 -9.61 8.72 -7.52
C GLN A 18 -8.38 8.51 -8.40
N PHE A 19 -7.93 7.27 -8.49
CA PHE A 19 -6.92 6.82 -9.41
C PHE A 19 -7.56 6.50 -10.75
N MET A 20 -7.18 7.26 -11.78
CA MET A 20 -7.66 7.06 -13.15
C MET A 20 -7.11 5.74 -13.68
N SER A 21 -7.99 4.75 -13.80
CA SER A 21 -7.69 3.44 -14.38
C SER A 21 -8.86 3.01 -15.27
N GLU A 22 -8.99 1.71 -15.59
CA GLU A 22 -10.18 1.20 -16.30
C GLU A 22 -11.47 1.42 -15.49
N SER A 23 -11.36 1.64 -14.19
CA SER A 23 -12.43 2.19 -13.34
C SER A 23 -11.82 3.17 -12.36
N ASP A 24 -12.51 4.26 -12.05
CA ASP A 24 -11.98 5.26 -11.11
C ASP A 24 -11.99 4.72 -9.67
N TYR A 25 -10.85 4.22 -9.19
CA TYR A 25 -10.73 3.59 -7.86
C TYR A 25 -10.26 4.59 -6.80
N PRO A 26 -10.79 4.55 -5.56
CA PRO A 26 -10.28 5.37 -4.47
C PRO A 26 -8.90 4.89 -3.99
N PHE A 27 -8.16 5.78 -3.33
CA PHE A 27 -6.94 5.39 -2.63
C PHE A 27 -7.26 4.76 -1.26
N GLU A 28 -6.61 3.63 -0.96
CA GLU A 28 -6.64 3.01 0.36
C GLU A 28 -5.31 3.22 1.08
N VAL A 29 -5.37 3.74 2.31
CA VAL A 29 -4.18 4.02 3.13
C VAL A 29 -4.07 2.97 4.23
N PHE A 30 -2.99 2.20 4.19
CA PHE A 30 -2.66 1.16 5.17
C PHE A 30 -1.18 1.25 5.59
N ALA A 31 -0.83 0.56 6.67
CA ALA A 31 0.53 0.32 7.11
C ALA A 31 0.68 -1.14 7.51
N TRP A 32 1.76 -1.80 7.09
CA TRP A 32 2.09 -3.14 7.60
C TRP A 32 2.74 -3.03 8.97
N GLU A 33 2.07 -3.58 9.99
CA GLU A 33 2.62 -3.66 11.35
C GLU A 33 3.82 -4.60 11.40
N GLY A 34 4.84 -4.24 12.18
CA GLY A 34 6.01 -5.10 12.40
C GLY A 34 7.02 -5.19 11.25
N GLN A 35 6.77 -4.56 10.09
CA GLN A 35 7.69 -4.58 8.94
C GLN A 35 8.63 -3.35 8.88
N ALA A 36 8.69 -2.56 9.94
CA ALA A 36 9.55 -1.38 10.01
C ALA A 36 11.04 -1.79 10.01
N GLY A 37 11.77 -1.45 8.94
CA GLY A 37 13.22 -1.69 8.82
C GLY A 37 13.61 -2.93 8.02
N GLU A 38 12.65 -3.74 7.59
CA GLU A 38 12.92 -4.82 6.64
C GLU A 38 12.96 -4.30 5.19
N SER A 39 13.87 -4.84 4.38
CA SER A 39 13.85 -4.56 2.94
C SER A 39 12.56 -5.11 2.33
N LEU A 40 11.81 -4.24 1.64
CA LEU A 40 10.66 -4.63 0.85
C LEU A 40 11.17 -5.38 -0.38
N THR A 41 10.74 -6.64 -0.53
CA THR A 41 11.07 -7.51 -1.66
C THR A 41 9.77 -7.96 -2.33
N PRO A 42 9.79 -8.28 -3.64
CA PRO A 42 8.58 -8.74 -4.34
C PRO A 42 7.91 -9.94 -3.67
N GLU A 43 8.69 -10.88 -3.14
CA GLU A 43 8.20 -12.09 -2.48
C GLU A 43 7.45 -11.76 -1.18
N LYS A 44 8.02 -10.87 -0.36
CA LYS A 44 7.37 -10.38 0.86
C LYS A 44 6.10 -9.59 0.55
N LEU A 45 6.12 -8.80 -0.53
CA LEU A 45 4.96 -8.02 -0.95
C LEU A 45 3.83 -8.93 -1.44
N ALA A 46 4.14 -9.96 -2.24
CA ALA A 46 3.17 -10.94 -2.69
C ALA A 46 2.51 -11.66 -1.51
N GLN A 47 3.30 -12.10 -0.52
CA GLN A 47 2.78 -12.70 0.71
C GLN A 47 1.87 -11.74 1.49
N ALA A 48 2.31 -10.50 1.70
CA ALA A 48 1.57 -9.50 2.47
C ALA A 48 0.26 -9.05 1.81
N THR A 49 0.16 -9.19 0.49
CA THR A 49 -1.02 -8.82 -0.32
C THR A 49 -1.86 -10.04 -0.75
N GLY A 50 -1.47 -11.25 -0.35
CA GLY A 50 -2.20 -12.48 -0.66
C GLY A 50 -2.09 -12.93 -2.13
N HIS A 51 -1.08 -12.48 -2.86
CA HIS A 51 -0.85 -12.88 -4.24
C HIS A 51 -0.01 -14.17 -4.32
N PRO A 52 -0.20 -15.00 -5.38
CA PRO A 52 0.67 -16.14 -5.66
C PRO A 52 2.14 -15.77 -5.83
N ALA A 53 3.04 -16.71 -5.50
CA ALA A 53 4.49 -16.49 -5.62
C ALA A 53 4.96 -16.34 -7.08
N ASP A 54 4.19 -16.82 -8.05
CA ASP A 54 4.43 -16.71 -9.49
C ASP A 54 3.66 -15.55 -10.16
N ALA A 55 3.04 -14.68 -9.37
CA ALA A 55 2.35 -13.50 -9.89
C ALA A 55 3.32 -12.58 -10.66
N PRO A 56 2.89 -11.95 -11.76
CA PRO A 56 3.73 -11.00 -12.50
C PRO A 56 4.18 -9.84 -11.61
N VAL A 57 5.49 -9.62 -11.54
CA VAL A 57 6.10 -8.50 -10.81
C VAL A 57 6.56 -7.44 -11.79
N LYS A 58 6.19 -6.18 -11.53
CA LYS A 58 6.71 -5.00 -12.22
C LYS A 58 7.09 -3.95 -11.16
N VAL A 59 8.30 -3.40 -11.27
CA VAL A 59 8.83 -2.32 -10.43
C VAL A 59 8.88 -1.04 -11.23
#